data_AF-A0A8X7TF84-F1
#
_entry.id   AF-A0A8X7TF84-F1
#
_cell.length_a   1.000
_cell.length_b   1.000
_cell.length_c   1.000
_cell.angle_alpha   90.00
_cell.angle_beta   90.00
_cell.angle_gamma   90.00
#
_symmetry.space_group_name_H-M   'P 1'
#
loop_
_entity.id
_entity.type
_entity.pdbx_description
1 polymer ?
#
loop_
_entity_poly.entity_id
_entity_poly.type
_entity_poly.pdbx_seq_one_letter_code
_entity_poly.pdbx_strand_id
1 'polypeptide(L)'
;MDYFPILEWPEEIQALVVERVAGNSFQDLYGLRASCKLMKALADRRSVCHFYDVLYVPCGLNMPDELLKTCYAERNPSTLYMKGVQFFFTFNLQEEGLSFMKLAADEGYGALCIYANDYKTFWGDEEYFARFTRNQLT
;
A
#
# COMPACT_ATOMS: atom_id res chain seq x y z
N MET A 1 -18.64 28.74 7.59
CA MET A 1 -17.74 27.64 8.03
C MET A 1 -16.35 28.19 7.95
N ASP A 2 -15.65 28.26 9.07
CA ASP A 2 -14.24 28.61 9.05
C ASP A 2 -13.48 27.41 8.48
N TYR A 3 -12.91 27.59 7.30
CA TYR A 3 -12.13 26.57 6.63
C TYR A 3 -10.75 26.60 7.27
N PHE A 4 -10.43 25.63 8.14
CA PHE A 4 -9.09 25.48 8.70
C PHE A 4 -8.21 24.80 7.64
N PRO A 5 -7.32 25.53 6.96
CA PRO A 5 -6.47 24.97 5.93
C PRO A 5 -5.46 24.03 6.59
N ILE A 6 -5.28 22.83 6.04
CA ILE A 6 -4.25 21.86 6.51
C ILE A 6 -2.87 22.52 6.60
N LEU A 7 -2.60 23.52 5.76
CA LEU A 7 -1.34 24.26 5.72
C LEU A 7 -1.06 25.11 6.99
N GLU A 8 -2.08 25.42 7.79
CA GLU A 8 -1.93 26.18 9.03
C GLU A 8 -1.54 25.28 10.22
N TRP A 9 -1.57 23.97 10.05
CA TRP A 9 -1.22 23.02 11.12
C TRP A 9 0.29 22.81 11.21
N PRO A 10 0.81 22.34 12.36
CA PRO A 10 2.19 21.88 12.47
C PRO A 10 2.50 20.82 11.40
N GLU A 11 3.72 20.86 10.87
CA GLU A 11 4.14 19.96 9.79
C GLU A 11 4.02 18.48 10.18
N GLU A 12 4.18 18.15 11.46
CA GLU A 12 3.99 16.79 11.98
C GLU A 12 2.56 16.30 11.76
N ILE A 13 1.56 17.15 11.98
CA ILE A 13 0.15 16.80 11.78
C ILE A 13 -0.13 16.71 10.28
N GLN A 14 0.43 17.61 9.48
CA GLN A 14 0.30 17.53 8.02
C GLN A 14 0.87 16.21 7.48
N ALA A 15 2.06 15.80 7.93
CA ALA A 15 2.69 14.55 7.56
C ALA A 15 1.81 13.34 7.91
N LEU A 16 1.24 13.31 9.12
CA LEU A 16 0.32 12.26 9.54
C LEU A 16 -0.93 12.20 8.65
N VAL A 17 -1.48 13.36 8.24
CA VAL A 17 -2.60 13.40 7.30
C VAL A 17 -2.21 12.78 5.96
N VAL A 18 -1.03 13.12 5.41
CA VAL A 18 -0.55 12.54 4.15
C VAL A 18 -0.37 11.02 4.25
N GLU A 19 0.23 10.54 5.35
CA GLU A 19 0.39 9.12 5.63
C GLU A 19 -0.96 8.39 5.68
N ARG A 20 -1.96 8.99 6.34
CA ARG A 20 -3.32 8.44 6.37
C ARG A 20 -3.98 8.44 5.01
N VAL A 21 -3.85 9.51 4.22
CA VAL A 21 -4.39 9.57 2.86
C VAL A 21 -3.78 8.48 1.99
N ALA A 22 -2.47 8.23 2.11
CA ALA A 22 -1.78 7.18 1.36
C ALA A 22 -2.33 5.77 1.63
N GLY A 23 -2.75 5.49 2.86
CA GLY A 23 -3.36 4.22 3.23
C GLY A 23 -4.87 4.13 2.97
N ASN A 24 -5.51 5.15 2.41
CA ASN A 24 -6.97 5.17 2.23
C ASN A 24 -7.41 5.50 0.79
N SER A 25 -6.61 6.24 0.01
CA SER A 25 -7.02 6.67 -1.33
C SER A 25 -5.83 7.01 -2.21
N PHE A 26 -5.63 6.20 -3.25
CA PHE A 26 -4.67 6.48 -4.32
C PHE A 26 -4.94 7.85 -4.96
N GLN A 27 -6.19 8.12 -5.32
CA GLN A 27 -6.55 9.36 -6.01
C GLN A 27 -6.27 10.60 -5.14
N ASP A 28 -6.65 10.55 -3.86
CA ASP A 28 -6.47 11.70 -2.96
C ASP A 28 -4.99 11.92 -2.64
N LEU A 29 -4.17 10.86 -2.53
CA LEU A 29 -2.72 11.01 -2.34
C LEU A 29 -2.08 11.76 -3.51
N TYR A 30 -2.39 11.36 -4.74
CA TYR A 30 -1.83 12.03 -5.92
C TYR A 30 -2.41 13.43 -6.14
N GLY A 31 -3.68 13.65 -5.80
CA GLY A 31 -4.29 14.98 -5.78
C GLY A 31 -3.60 15.89 -4.76
N LEU A 32 -3.36 15.39 -3.55
CA LEU A 32 -2.67 16.12 -2.49
C LEU A 32 -1.21 16.40 -2.89
N ARG A 33 -0.51 15.42 -3.45
CA ARG A 33 0.86 15.58 -3.97
C ARG A 33 0.96 16.67 -5.05
N ALA A 34 -0.06 16.80 -5.89
CA ALA A 34 -0.11 17.80 -6.96
C ALA A 34 -0.52 19.20 -6.46
N SER A 35 -0.99 19.34 -5.21
CA SER A 35 -1.60 20.58 -4.74
C SER A 35 -0.58 21.70 -4.45
N CYS A 36 0.51 21.40 -3.74
CA CYS A 36 1.57 22.38 -3.45
C CYS A 36 2.93 21.73 -3.17
N LYS A 37 3.99 22.55 -3.11
CA LYS A 37 5.37 22.08 -2.87
C LYS A 37 5.53 21.34 -1.53
N LEU A 38 4.87 21.82 -0.47
CA LEU A 38 4.91 21.21 0.85
C LEU A 38 4.26 19.82 0.82
N MET A 39 3.04 19.72 0.28
CA MET A 39 2.33 18.45 0.15
C MET A 39 3.06 17.46 -0.74
N LYS A 40 3.71 17.93 -1.82
CA LYS A 40 4.59 17.09 -2.62
C LYS A 40 5.75 16.53 -1.79
N ALA A 41 6.45 17.38 -1.03
CA ALA A 41 7.57 16.96 -0.20
C ALA A 41 7.13 15.95 0.88
N LEU A 42 5.97 16.18 1.51
CA LEU A 42 5.39 15.25 2.49
C LEU A 42 5.00 13.91 1.84
N ALA A 43 4.36 13.93 0.67
CA ALA A 43 3.96 12.73 -0.07
C ALA A 43 5.14 11.90 -0.57
N ASP A 44 6.29 12.54 -0.82
CA ASP A 44 7.52 11.89 -1.25
C ASP A 44 8.36 11.35 -0.07
N ARG A 45 7.91 11.50 1.19
CA ARG A 45 8.62 10.94 2.37
C ARG A 45 8.54 9.42 2.36
N ARG A 46 9.61 8.77 2.83
CA ARG A 46 9.65 7.31 2.99
C ARG A 46 8.57 6.75 3.91
N SER A 47 8.19 7.47 4.96
CA SER A 47 7.13 7.04 5.87
C SER A 47 5.79 6.84 5.16
N VAL A 48 5.52 7.57 4.09
CA VAL A 48 4.33 7.39 3.25
C VAL A 48 4.32 6.00 2.60
N CYS A 49 5.48 5.47 2.23
CA CYS A 49 5.60 4.13 1.64
C CYS A 49 5.20 3.03 2.64
N HIS A 50 5.38 3.24 3.95
CA HIS A 50 4.91 2.28 4.96
C HIS A 50 3.38 2.23 5.03
N PHE A 51 2.69 3.37 4.87
CA PHE A 51 1.24 3.44 4.95
C PHE A 51 0.51 3.26 3.62
N TYR A 52 1.21 3.39 2.49
CA TYR A 52 0.64 3.30 1.16
C TYR A 52 -0.07 1.97 0.93
N ASP A 53 -1.39 1.95 0.71
CA ASP A 53 -2.08 0.70 0.39
C ASP A 53 -1.98 0.43 -1.12
N VAL A 54 -1.14 -0.54 -1.45
CA VAL A 54 -0.91 -1.01 -2.82
C VAL A 54 -2.16 -1.61 -3.47
N LEU A 55 -3.13 -2.10 -2.69
CA LEU A 55 -4.39 -2.64 -3.22
C LEU A 55 -5.31 -1.54 -3.73
N TYR A 56 -5.09 -0.27 -3.33
CA TYR A 56 -5.83 0.87 -3.88
C TYR A 56 -5.26 1.40 -5.19
N VAL A 57 -4.15 0.84 -5.69
CA VAL A 57 -3.70 1.13 -7.06
C VAL A 57 -4.73 0.58 -8.04
N PRO A 58 -5.34 1.43 -8.89
CA PRO A 58 -6.34 0.98 -9.86
C PRO A 58 -5.84 -0.19 -10.73
N CYS A 59 -6.66 -1.22 -10.87
CA CYS A 59 -6.41 -2.33 -11.80
C CYS A 59 -6.13 -1.76 -13.21
N GLY A 60 -5.04 -2.19 -13.84
CA GLY A 60 -4.60 -1.65 -15.13
C GLY A 60 -3.46 -0.63 -15.06
N LEU A 61 -3.19 -0.02 -13.90
CA LEU A 61 -1.98 0.77 -13.69
C LEU A 61 -0.84 -0.14 -13.19
N ASN A 62 0.33 -0.05 -13.83
CA ASN A 62 1.53 -0.68 -13.31
C ASN A 62 2.09 0.22 -12.22
N MET A 63 2.14 -0.29 -10.98
CA MET A 63 2.92 0.36 -9.94
C MET A 63 4.40 0.38 -10.37
N PRO A 64 5.10 1.51 -10.25
CA PRO A 64 6.52 1.56 -10.54
C PRO A 64 7.30 0.56 -9.66
N ASP A 65 8.15 -0.26 -10.28
CA ASP A 65 8.98 -1.25 -9.58
C ASP A 65 9.74 -0.69 -8.38
N GLU A 66 10.26 0.54 -8.52
CA GLU A 66 11.02 1.22 -7.46
C GLU A 66 10.13 1.61 -6.27
N LEU A 67 8.87 2.01 -6.53
CA LEU A 67 7.91 2.30 -5.47
C LEU A 67 7.57 1.03 -4.70
N LEU A 68 7.31 -0.06 -5.41
CA LEU A 68 7.00 -1.36 -4.81
C LEU A 68 8.16 -1.86 -3.93
N LYS A 69 9.39 -1.80 -4.44
CA LYS A 69 10.61 -2.17 -3.68
C LYS A 69 10.77 -1.31 -2.43
N THR A 70 10.49 -0.02 -2.55
CA THR A 70 10.57 0.92 -1.41
C THR A 70 9.50 0.58 -0.36
N CYS A 71 8.25 0.36 -0.75
CA CYS A 71 7.19 -0.07 0.15
C CYS A 71 7.58 -1.36 0.89
N TYR A 72 8.11 -2.35 0.18
CA TYR A 72 8.58 -3.59 0.80
C TYR A 72 9.73 -3.35 1.80
N ALA A 73 10.72 -2.52 1.45
CA ALA A 73 11.83 -2.17 2.33
C ALA A 73 11.37 -1.44 3.61
N GLU A 74 10.31 -0.64 3.52
CA GLU A 74 9.66 0.05 4.65
C GLU A 74 8.65 -0.84 5.40
N ARG A 75 8.68 -2.17 5.16
CA ARG A 75 7.79 -3.18 5.78
C ARG A 75 6.30 -2.83 5.64
N ASN A 76 5.93 -2.29 4.49
CA ASN A 76 4.56 -1.90 4.19
C ASN A 76 3.62 -3.12 4.36
N PRO A 77 2.57 -3.01 5.20
CA PRO A 77 1.72 -4.15 5.52
C PRO A 77 0.99 -4.72 4.29
N SER A 78 0.55 -3.87 3.36
CA SER A 78 -0.14 -4.31 2.15
C SER A 78 0.78 -5.07 1.17
N THR A 79 2.06 -4.69 1.06
CA THR A 79 3.05 -5.44 0.26
C THR A 79 3.39 -6.79 0.87
N LEU A 80 3.52 -6.85 2.20
CA LEU A 80 3.73 -8.10 2.92
C LEU A 80 2.54 -9.04 2.72
N TYR A 81 1.32 -8.50 2.79
CA TYR A 81 0.11 -9.25 2.54
C TYR A 81 0.07 -9.82 1.12
N MET A 82 0.28 -9.00 0.09
CA MET A 82 0.30 -9.47 -1.31
C MET A 82 1.35 -10.55 -1.55
N LYS A 83 2.54 -10.40 -0.95
CA LYS A 83 3.57 -11.44 -1.00
C LYS A 83 3.08 -12.74 -0.37
N GLY A 84 2.41 -12.65 0.78
CA GLY A 84 1.79 -13.79 1.44
C GLY A 84 0.75 -14.48 0.56
N VAL A 85 -0.16 -13.72 -0.05
CA VAL A 85 -1.18 -14.22 -0.99
C VAL A 85 -0.54 -14.94 -2.17
N GLN A 86 0.46 -14.34 -2.80
CA GLN A 86 1.16 -14.94 -3.93
C GLN A 86 1.86 -16.26 -3.54
N PHE A 87 2.56 -16.28 -2.40
CA PHE A 87 3.24 -17.48 -1.92
C PHE A 87 2.23 -18.58 -1.61
N PHE A 88 1.14 -18.25 -0.94
CA PHE A 88 0.12 -19.19 -0.54
C PHE A 88 -0.60 -19.80 -1.74
N PHE A 89 -1.12 -18.97 -2.64
CA PHE A 89 -2.03 -19.43 -3.68
C PHE A 89 -1.34 -19.68 -5.04
N THR A 90 -0.37 -18.85 -5.45
CA THR A 90 0.31 -19.01 -6.75
C THR A 90 1.43 -20.03 -6.69
N PHE A 91 2.24 -20.00 -5.64
CA PHE A 91 3.40 -20.89 -5.50
C PHE A 91 3.14 -22.13 -4.64
N ASN A 92 1.95 -22.24 -4.04
CA ASN A 92 1.58 -23.33 -3.13
C ASN A 92 2.56 -23.52 -1.96
N LEU A 93 3.19 -22.42 -1.52
CA LEU A 93 4.08 -22.32 -0.37
C LEU A 93 3.28 -21.81 0.83
N GLN A 94 2.48 -22.71 1.40
CA GLN A 94 1.44 -22.35 2.37
C GLN A 94 2.02 -21.79 3.68
N GLU A 95 3.07 -22.41 4.22
CA GLU A 95 3.67 -21.97 5.49
C GLU A 95 4.34 -20.59 5.34
N GLU A 96 5.11 -20.39 4.27
CA GLU A 96 5.73 -19.10 3.98
C GLU A 96 4.68 -18.03 3.70
N GLY A 97 3.66 -18.36 2.90
CA GLY A 97 2.55 -17.45 2.61
C GLY A 97 1.84 -16.99 3.89
N LEU A 98 1.50 -17.92 4.77
CA LEU A 98 0.90 -17.63 6.08
C LEU A 98 1.83 -16.80 6.97
N SER A 99 3.14 -17.05 6.93
CA SER A 99 4.11 -16.28 7.73
C SER A 99 4.14 -14.80 7.32
N PHE A 100 4.04 -14.51 6.00
CA PHE A 100 3.96 -13.14 5.50
C PHE A 100 2.62 -12.47 5.82
N MET A 101 1.51 -13.18 5.69
CA MET A 101 0.19 -12.66 6.08
C MET A 101 0.12 -12.34 7.57
N LYS A 102 0.71 -13.20 8.42
CA LYS A 102 0.84 -12.93 9.85
C LYS A 102 1.69 -11.70 10.11
N LEU A 103 2.83 -11.59 9.44
CA LEU A 103 3.71 -10.42 9.55
C LEU A 103 2.98 -9.12 9.14
N ALA A 104 2.18 -9.16 8.08
CA ALA A 104 1.34 -8.02 7.68
C ALA A 104 0.33 -7.64 8.78
N ALA A 105 -0.31 -8.64 9.39
CA ALA A 105 -1.24 -8.41 10.49
C ALA A 105 -0.55 -7.81 11.73
N ASP A 106 0.65 -8.28 12.05
CA ASP A 106 1.47 -7.75 13.15
C ASP A 106 1.89 -6.28 12.89
N GLU A 107 2.07 -5.89 11.61
CA GLU A 107 2.28 -4.49 11.19
C GLU A 107 1.00 -3.65 11.12
N GLY A 108 -0.14 -4.18 11.58
CA GLY A 108 -1.40 -3.45 11.68
C GLY A 108 -2.32 -3.57 10.46
N TYR A 109 -2.04 -4.49 9.53
CA TYR A 109 -2.97 -4.78 8.43
C TYR A 109 -4.16 -5.59 8.94
N GLY A 110 -5.36 -5.00 8.87
CA GLY A 110 -6.59 -5.62 9.35
C GLY A 110 -6.98 -6.86 8.53
N ALA A 111 -6.55 -8.04 8.98
CA ALA A 111 -6.69 -9.33 8.29
C ALA A 111 -8.13 -9.83 8.02
N LEU A 112 -9.18 -9.18 8.54
CA LEU A 112 -10.56 -9.71 8.43
C LEU A 112 -11.32 -9.25 7.17
N CYS A 113 -10.93 -8.16 6.53
CA CYS A 113 -11.65 -7.64 5.36
C CYS A 113 -11.08 -8.11 4.00
N ILE A 114 -9.91 -8.76 4.00
CA ILE A 114 -9.18 -9.06 2.75
C ILE A 114 -9.39 -10.49 2.27
N TYR A 115 -9.67 -11.45 3.17
CA TYR A 115 -10.10 -12.80 2.78
C TYR A 115 -11.34 -12.77 1.85
N ALA A 116 -12.25 -11.81 2.05
CA ALA A 116 -13.44 -11.62 1.21
C ALA A 116 -13.16 -10.94 -0.14
N ASN A 117 -12.13 -10.07 -0.22
CA ASN A 117 -11.73 -9.39 -1.45
C ASN A 117 -10.81 -10.27 -2.30
N ASP A 118 -9.90 -11.01 -1.69
CA ASP A 118 -9.03 -11.96 -2.36
C ASP A 118 -9.81 -13.11 -2.99
N TYR A 119 -10.89 -13.59 -2.36
CA TYR A 119 -11.75 -14.58 -3.02
C TYR A 119 -12.33 -14.06 -4.36
N LYS A 120 -12.54 -12.75 -4.48
CA LYS A 120 -13.09 -12.10 -5.68
C LYS A 120 -11.99 -11.76 -6.71
N THR A 121 -10.80 -11.36 -6.27
CA THR A 121 -9.65 -11.04 -7.13
C THR A 121 -8.96 -12.32 -7.64
N PHE A 122 -8.82 -13.34 -6.80
CA PHE A 122 -8.10 -14.57 -7.13
C PHE A 122 -8.82 -15.45 -8.15
N TRP A 123 -10.16 -15.41 -8.18
CA TRP A 123 -10.97 -16.09 -9.20
C TRP A 123 -11.44 -15.16 -10.33
N GLY A 124 -11.07 -13.89 -10.30
CA GLY A 124 -11.52 -12.87 -11.26
C GLY A 124 -10.43 -12.18 -12.08
N ASP A 125 -9.17 -12.12 -11.61
CA ASP A 125 -8.12 -11.29 -12.21
C ASP A 125 -6.68 -11.77 -11.90
N GLU A 126 -6.29 -12.95 -12.42
CA GLU A 126 -4.92 -13.50 -12.29
C GLU A 126 -3.82 -12.54 -12.82
N GLU A 127 -4.18 -11.64 -13.75
CA GLU A 127 -3.28 -10.69 -14.39
C GLU A 127 -2.73 -9.65 -13.40
N TYR A 128 -3.49 -9.31 -12.34
CA TYR A 128 -3.04 -8.38 -11.32
C TYR A 128 -1.81 -8.92 -10.56
N PHE A 129 -1.83 -10.20 -10.19
CA PHE A 129 -0.74 -10.83 -9.44
C PHE A 129 0.46 -11.19 -10.32
N ALA A 130 0.27 -11.39 -11.63
CA ALA A 130 1.37 -11.63 -12.57
C ALA A 130 2.38 -10.46 -12.65
N ARG A 131 1.97 -9.26 -12.24
CA ARG A 131 2.82 -8.05 -12.20
C ARG A 131 3.84 -8.07 -11.07
N PHE A 132 3.57 -8.82 -10.00
CA PHE A 132 4.49 -8.98 -8.88
C PHE A 132 5.37 -10.19 -9.18
N THR A 133 6.59 -9.98 -9.67
CA THR A 133 7.50 -11.10 -9.89
C THR A 133 8.19 -11.50 -8.59
N ARG A 134 8.55 -12.79 -8.44
CA ARG A 134 9.28 -13.31 -7.27
C ARG A 134 10.50 -12.46 -6.88
N ASN A 135 11.15 -11.83 -7.86
CA ASN A 135 12.36 -11.04 -7.69
C ASN A 135 12.12 -9.55 -7.36
N GLN A 136 10.91 -9.02 -7.54
CA GLN A 136 10.58 -7.63 -7.20
C GLN A 136 10.25 -7.44 -5.71
N LEU A 137 10.04 -8.55 -5.00
CA LEU A 137 9.67 -8.59 -3.58
C LEU A 137 10.75 -9.27 -2.70
N THR A 138 11.93 -9.57 -3.26
CA THR A 138 13.13 -10.04 -2.55
C THR A 138 14.11 -8.89 -2.36
#